data_AF-A0A921U8I9-F1
#
_entry.id   AF-A0A921U8I9-F1
#
_cell.length_a   1.000
_cell.length_b   1.000
_cell.length_c   1.000
_cell.angle_alpha   90.00
_cell.angle_beta   90.00
_cell.angle_gamma   90.00
#
_symmetry.space_group_name_H-M   'P 1'
#
loop_
_entity.id
_entity.type
_entity.pdbx_description
1 polymer ?
#
loop_
_entity_poly.entity_id
_entity_poly.type
_entity_poly.pdbx_seq_one_letter_code
_entity_poly.pdbx_strand_id
1 'polypeptide(L)'
;MSTRSPTTTCRRRAAVSSFPPFPLQATQVPPPGRAPRPPLLLLLLQNPDAASSAHPGLTTPPCRSSGRFPSSPRGRKDPVNYFHTLAASPLPMATPLIAGLAVAAAALAGRYSIQAWNAYKARPVVPRMRKFYEGGFQPTMTRREAALILGVRETANAEKVKEAHKRVMVANHPDAGGSHYLASKINEAKDILTGKTKGGGSAF
;
A
#
# COMPACT_ATOMS: atom_id res chain seq x y z
N MET A 1 -47.53 -10.57 70.29
CA MET A 1 -48.70 -11.08 69.53
C MET A 1 -48.76 -10.37 68.20
N SER A 2 -48.95 -11.16 67.13
CA SER A 2 -49.41 -10.83 65.76
C SER A 2 -48.60 -9.84 64.93
N THR A 3 -47.80 -10.29 63.94
CA THR A 3 -48.19 -10.81 62.61
C THR A 3 -48.91 -9.80 61.71
N ARG A 4 -48.31 -9.52 60.54
CA ARG A 4 -48.96 -9.45 59.21
C ARG A 4 -47.92 -9.16 58.11
N SER A 5 -47.57 -10.21 57.37
CA SER A 5 -47.38 -10.19 55.91
C SER A 5 -48.76 -10.48 55.23
N PRO A 6 -48.94 -10.62 53.90
CA PRO A 6 -48.14 -10.33 52.70
C PRO A 6 -48.95 -9.58 51.60
N THR A 7 -48.37 -9.30 50.41
CA THR A 7 -48.96 -9.46 49.05
C THR A 7 -48.05 -8.77 48.02
N THR A 8 -47.35 -9.56 47.18
CA THR A 8 -47.69 -9.80 45.76
C THR A 8 -47.07 -8.78 44.83
N THR A 9 -46.02 -9.17 44.10
CA THR A 9 -46.04 -9.13 42.63
C THR A 9 -44.98 -10.07 42.09
N CYS A 10 -45.50 -11.18 41.57
CA CYS A 10 -44.82 -12.11 40.71
C CYS A 10 -44.73 -11.48 39.31
N ARG A 11 -43.52 -11.32 38.76
CA ARG A 11 -43.33 -11.39 37.30
C ARG A 11 -42.14 -12.27 36.96
N ARG A 12 -42.49 -13.54 36.78
CA ARG A 12 -42.05 -14.46 35.71
C ARG A 12 -40.90 -13.95 34.80
N ARG A 13 -39.81 -14.74 34.86
CA ARG A 13 -39.36 -15.65 33.79
C ARG A 13 -38.75 -15.01 32.53
N ALA A 14 -37.42 -15.09 32.47
CA ALA A 14 -36.68 -15.56 31.30
C ALA A 14 -35.40 -16.22 31.85
N ALA A 15 -35.35 -17.54 32.04
CA ALA A 15 -34.88 -18.45 31.00
C ALA A 15 -33.60 -17.91 30.32
N VAL A 16 -32.50 -17.83 31.08
CA VAL A 16 -31.17 -17.79 30.47
C VAL A 16 -30.89 -19.21 30.01
N SER A 17 -31.27 -19.45 28.76
CA SER A 17 -30.87 -20.62 28.00
C SER A 17 -29.35 -20.73 28.05
N SER A 18 -28.92 -21.84 28.61
CA SER A 18 -27.73 -22.59 28.24
C SER A 18 -27.36 -22.37 26.77
N PHE A 19 -26.43 -21.45 26.52
CA PHE A 19 -25.69 -21.38 25.27
C PHE A 19 -24.40 -22.20 25.45
N PRO A 20 -24.18 -23.24 24.63
CA PRO A 20 -22.98 -24.06 24.71
C PRO A 20 -21.73 -23.24 24.32
N PRO A 21 -20.53 -23.62 24.80
CA PRO A 21 -19.30 -22.96 24.41
C PRO A 21 -19.07 -23.17 22.92
N PHE A 22 -19.07 -22.08 22.15
CA PHE A 22 -18.59 -22.12 20.77
C PHE A 22 -17.14 -22.60 20.78
N PRO A 23 -16.79 -23.65 20.02
CA PRO A 23 -15.40 -24.02 19.84
C PRO A 23 -14.72 -22.89 19.07
N LEU A 24 -13.65 -22.34 19.63
CA LEU A 24 -12.69 -21.54 18.91
C LEU A 24 -12.14 -22.41 17.78
N GLN A 25 -12.77 -22.33 16.61
CA GLN A 25 -12.17 -22.80 15.38
C GLN A 25 -10.93 -21.94 15.17
N ALA A 26 -9.78 -22.54 15.43
CA ALA A 26 -8.49 -22.11 14.94
C ALA A 26 -8.64 -21.86 13.44
N THR A 27 -8.89 -20.61 13.07
CA THR A 27 -8.82 -20.19 11.67
C THR A 27 -7.34 -20.20 11.35
N GLN A 28 -6.87 -21.34 10.85
CA GLN A 28 -5.54 -21.46 10.29
C GLN A 28 -5.38 -20.33 9.28
N VAL A 29 -4.50 -19.39 9.60
CA VAL A 29 -3.98 -18.44 8.63
C VAL A 29 -3.36 -19.31 7.52
N PRO A 30 -3.86 -19.28 6.28
CA PRO A 30 -3.26 -20.06 5.22
C PRO A 30 -1.82 -19.55 5.01
N PRO A 31 -0.83 -20.44 4.85
CA PRO A 31 0.53 -20.02 4.56
C PRO A 31 0.52 -19.15 3.29
N PRO A 32 1.36 -18.10 3.22
CA PRO A 32 1.42 -17.25 2.04
C PRO A 32 1.72 -18.11 0.82
N GLY A 33 0.72 -18.21 -0.08
CA GLY A 33 0.85 -18.89 -1.35
C GLY A 33 2.07 -18.33 -2.07
N ARG A 34 3.07 -19.19 -2.28
CA ARG A 34 4.18 -18.92 -3.19
C ARG A 34 3.57 -18.47 -4.52
N ALA A 35 3.89 -17.25 -4.93
CA ALA A 35 3.63 -16.82 -6.29
C ALA A 35 4.19 -17.89 -7.25
N PRO A 36 3.46 -18.27 -8.32
CA PRO A 36 4.01 -19.16 -9.32
C PRO A 36 5.25 -18.47 -9.91
N ARG A 37 6.41 -19.10 -9.72
CA ARG A 37 7.64 -18.70 -10.44
C ARG A 37 7.30 -18.75 -11.94
N PRO A 38 7.64 -17.72 -12.73
CA PRO A 38 7.50 -17.83 -14.18
C PRO A 38 8.33 -19.03 -14.65
N PRO A 39 7.85 -19.83 -15.62
CA PRO A 39 8.65 -20.90 -16.18
C PRO A 39 9.94 -20.31 -16.75
N LEU A 40 11.07 -20.96 -16.45
CA LEU A 40 12.45 -20.62 -16.85
C LEU A 40 12.66 -20.41 -18.37
N LEU A 41 11.62 -20.59 -19.19
CA LEU A 41 11.68 -20.43 -20.64
C LEU A 41 11.59 -18.97 -21.11
N LEU A 42 11.15 -18.03 -20.25
CA LEU A 42 10.94 -16.62 -20.63
C LEU A 42 12.10 -15.70 -20.22
N LEU A 43 13.34 -16.15 -20.40
CA LEU A 43 14.54 -15.34 -20.14
C LEU A 43 15.56 -15.36 -21.29
N LEU A 44 15.28 -16.03 -22.41
CA LEU A 44 16.23 -16.18 -23.53
C LEU A 44 15.96 -15.32 -24.77
N LEU A 45 14.98 -14.40 -24.76
CA LEU A 45 14.66 -13.56 -25.93
C LEU A 45 14.87 -12.06 -25.73
N GLN A 46 15.63 -11.64 -24.72
CA GLN A 46 15.87 -10.21 -24.44
C GLN A 46 17.36 -9.85 -24.35
N ASN A 47 18.19 -10.29 -25.29
CA ASN A 47 19.55 -9.75 -25.44
C ASN A 47 19.94 -9.57 -26.91
N PRO A 48 19.80 -8.35 -27.47
CA PRO A 48 20.49 -7.94 -28.68
C PRO A 48 21.44 -6.78 -28.36
N ASP A 49 22.41 -6.96 -27.47
CA ASP A 49 23.45 -5.94 -27.20
C ASP A 49 24.81 -6.62 -26.98
N ALA A 50 25.41 -7.06 -28.08
CA ALA A 50 26.82 -7.46 -28.12
C ALA A 50 27.42 -7.20 -29.52
N ALA A 51 27.60 -5.93 -29.85
CA ALA A 51 28.54 -5.47 -30.88
C ALA A 51 29.12 -4.12 -30.41
N SER A 52 30.07 -4.18 -29.48
CA SER A 52 31.50 -4.16 -29.77
C SER A 52 31.95 -2.83 -30.38
N SER A 53 32.36 -1.99 -29.43
CA SER A 53 33.23 -0.84 -29.53
C SER A 53 34.53 -1.12 -30.30
N ALA A 54 34.86 -0.23 -31.24
CA ALA A 54 36.24 0.06 -31.62
C ALA A 54 36.37 1.55 -31.96
N HIS A 55 36.94 2.33 -31.04
CA HIS A 55 37.64 3.58 -31.34
C HIS A 55 39.11 3.22 -31.67
N PRO A 56 39.83 3.96 -32.53
CA PRO A 56 40.47 5.19 -32.05
C PRO A 56 40.63 6.32 -33.06
N GLY A 57 40.68 7.55 -32.53
CA GLY A 57 41.54 8.63 -33.02
C GLY A 57 41.08 9.40 -34.26
N LEU A 58 40.84 10.70 -34.09
CA LEU A 58 41.69 11.78 -34.63
C LEU A 58 40.93 13.11 -34.66
N THR A 59 41.47 14.08 -33.91
CA THR A 59 41.68 15.49 -34.31
C THR A 59 40.51 16.27 -34.94
N THR A 60 39.98 17.23 -34.19
CA THR A 60 39.61 18.56 -34.72
C THR A 60 40.90 19.42 -34.88
N PRO A 61 40.94 20.63 -35.49
CA PRO A 61 39.97 21.46 -36.26
C PRO A 61 40.66 21.98 -37.59
N PRO A 62 40.39 23.15 -38.24
CA PRO A 62 39.34 24.17 -38.08
C PRO A 62 38.63 24.64 -39.38
N CYS A 63 37.62 25.49 -39.17
CA CYS A 63 36.87 26.27 -40.16
C CYS A 63 37.75 27.04 -41.18
N ARG A 64 37.39 26.98 -42.47
CA ARG A 64 37.45 28.16 -43.36
C ARG A 64 36.70 27.98 -44.69
N SER A 65 35.96 29.04 -45.02
CA SER A 65 35.95 29.71 -46.33
C SER A 65 35.15 29.14 -47.51
N SER A 66 34.23 30.02 -47.97
CA SER A 66 33.94 30.34 -49.37
C SER A 66 33.27 29.29 -50.27
N GLY A 67 31.94 29.42 -50.37
CA GLY A 67 31.30 29.89 -51.60
C GLY A 67 31.27 28.94 -52.80
N ARG A 68 30.08 28.42 -53.11
CA ARG A 68 29.41 28.63 -54.41
C ARG A 68 28.00 28.06 -54.37
N PHE A 69 27.01 28.89 -54.72
CA PHE A 69 25.70 28.44 -55.18
C PHE A 69 25.88 27.56 -56.43
N PRO A 70 25.00 26.55 -56.60
CA PRO A 70 24.11 26.66 -57.74
C PRO A 70 22.66 26.31 -57.42
N SER A 71 21.80 27.18 -57.94
CA SER A 71 20.48 26.95 -58.55
C SER A 71 19.77 25.60 -58.31
N SER A 72 18.59 25.74 -57.68
CA SER A 72 17.42 24.87 -57.78
C SER A 72 17.21 24.23 -59.16
N PRO A 73 16.67 23.01 -59.20
CA PRO A 73 15.48 22.82 -60.00
C PRO A 73 14.30 22.31 -59.15
N ARG A 74 13.19 23.01 -59.35
CA ARG A 74 11.82 22.65 -59.01
C ARG A 74 11.55 21.15 -59.19
N GLY A 75 11.60 20.42 -58.09
CA GLY A 75 11.10 19.05 -57.98
C GLY A 75 9.74 19.06 -57.29
N ARG A 76 8.70 19.32 -58.07
CA ARG A 76 7.30 19.08 -57.70
C ARG A 76 7.16 17.61 -57.29
N LYS A 77 7.00 17.35 -56.00
CA LYS A 77 6.52 16.08 -55.46
C LYS A 77 5.22 16.40 -54.76
N ASP A 78 4.14 16.05 -55.42
CA ASP A 78 2.79 16.24 -54.93
C ASP A 78 2.61 15.48 -53.60
N PRO A 79 1.86 16.01 -52.63
CA PRO A 79 1.51 15.25 -51.43
C PRO A 79 0.47 14.22 -51.84
N VAL A 80 0.92 13.02 -52.21
CA VAL A 80 0.03 11.87 -52.19
C VAL A 80 -0.28 11.56 -50.73
N ASN A 81 -1.46 12.03 -50.34
CA ASN A 81 -2.18 11.70 -49.14
C ASN A 81 -2.03 10.21 -48.80
N TYR A 82 -1.25 9.90 -47.75
CA TYR A 82 -1.28 8.61 -47.06
C TYR A 82 -2.44 8.52 -46.05
N PHE A 83 -3.42 9.41 -46.18
CA PHE A 83 -4.71 9.27 -45.55
C PHE A 83 -5.66 8.70 -46.60
N HIS A 84 -6.27 7.56 -46.27
CA HIS A 84 -7.30 6.85 -47.07
C HIS A 84 -6.82 5.81 -48.09
N THR A 85 -6.27 4.70 -47.59
CA THR A 85 -6.50 3.37 -48.21
C THR A 85 -7.11 2.43 -47.17
N LEU A 86 -8.34 2.76 -46.78
CA LEU A 86 -9.34 1.76 -46.42
C LEU A 86 -9.69 0.97 -47.69
N ALA A 87 -8.94 -0.08 -47.96
CA ALA A 87 -9.29 -1.12 -48.93
C ALA A 87 -8.80 -2.44 -48.33
N ALA A 88 -9.58 -3.07 -47.46
CA ALA A 88 -10.57 -4.03 -47.92
C ALA A 88 -9.99 -5.00 -48.95
N SER A 89 -8.94 -5.73 -48.59
CA SER A 89 -8.62 -6.99 -49.27
C SER A 89 -9.74 -8.00 -48.97
N PRO A 90 -10.43 -8.56 -49.98
CA PRO A 90 -11.39 -9.63 -49.76
C PRO A 90 -10.58 -10.88 -49.38
N LEU A 91 -10.45 -11.13 -48.08
CA LEU A 91 -9.81 -12.34 -47.56
C LEU A 91 -10.79 -13.51 -47.79
N PRO A 92 -10.54 -14.39 -48.78
CA PRO A 92 -11.43 -15.52 -49.02
C PRO A 92 -11.11 -16.59 -47.99
N MET A 93 -12.13 -17.14 -47.34
CA MET A 93 -12.10 -18.39 -46.56
C MET A 93 -11.38 -18.40 -45.19
N ALA A 94 -10.35 -17.58 -44.95
CA ALA A 94 -9.58 -17.60 -43.68
C ALA A 94 -10.01 -16.56 -42.63
N THR A 95 -10.91 -15.63 -42.99
CA THR A 95 -11.44 -14.58 -42.10
C THR A 95 -12.17 -15.07 -40.86
N PRO A 96 -13.03 -16.11 -40.90
CA PRO A 96 -13.81 -16.45 -39.72
C PRO A 96 -12.93 -17.05 -38.61
N LEU A 97 -11.88 -17.79 -38.99
CA LEU A 97 -10.95 -18.37 -38.03
C LEU A 97 -10.05 -17.31 -37.40
N ILE A 98 -9.52 -16.38 -38.20
CA ILE A 98 -8.69 -15.28 -37.69
C ILE A 98 -9.52 -14.34 -36.79
N ALA A 99 -10.74 -13.99 -37.23
CA ALA A 99 -11.66 -13.19 -36.42
C ALA A 99 -12.04 -13.90 -35.11
N GLY A 100 -12.35 -15.20 -35.18
CA GLY A 100 -12.65 -16.01 -33.99
C GLY A 100 -11.50 -16.08 -33.00
N LEU A 101 -10.27 -16.31 -33.48
CA LEU A 101 -9.07 -16.33 -32.63
C LEU A 101 -8.76 -14.96 -32.03
N ALA A 102 -8.97 -13.87 -32.77
CA ALA A 102 -8.76 -12.51 -32.27
C ALA A 102 -9.75 -12.17 -31.13
N VAL A 103 -11.03 -12.50 -31.30
CA VAL A 103 -12.05 -12.29 -30.25
C VAL A 103 -11.76 -13.16 -29.02
N ALA A 104 -11.38 -14.43 -29.22
CA ALA A 104 -11.02 -15.33 -28.13
C ALA A 104 -9.79 -14.84 -27.36
N ALA A 105 -8.74 -14.38 -28.05
CA ALA A 105 -7.54 -13.83 -27.44
C ALA A 105 -7.85 -12.55 -26.64
N ALA A 106 -8.65 -11.64 -27.19
CA ALA A 106 -9.08 -10.42 -26.50
C ALA A 106 -9.91 -10.73 -25.24
N ALA A 107 -10.81 -11.71 -25.30
CA ALA A 107 -11.64 -12.11 -24.16
C ALA A 107 -10.79 -12.70 -23.02
N LEU A 108 -9.81 -13.55 -23.34
CA LEU A 108 -8.89 -14.11 -22.34
C LEU A 108 -8.01 -13.02 -21.70
N ALA A 109 -7.45 -12.12 -22.51
CA ALA A 109 -6.67 -10.98 -22.02
C ALA A 109 -7.52 -10.04 -21.12
N GLY A 110 -8.77 -9.78 -21.50
CA GLY A 110 -9.73 -9.03 -20.70
C GLY A 110 -10.01 -9.71 -19.35
N ARG A 111 -10.27 -11.02 -19.33
CA ARG A 111 -10.51 -11.75 -18.09
C ARG A 111 -9.30 -11.75 -17.15
N TYR A 112 -8.10 -12.01 -17.68
CA TYR A 112 -6.86 -12.02 -16.90
C TYR A 112 -6.51 -10.63 -16.35
N SER A 113 -6.71 -9.57 -17.14
CA SER A 113 -6.43 -8.20 -16.70
C SER A 113 -7.38 -7.75 -15.58
N ILE A 114 -8.68 -8.05 -15.67
CA ILE A 114 -9.65 -7.74 -14.60
C ILE A 114 -9.34 -8.54 -13.32
N GLN A 115 -8.97 -9.82 -13.44
CA GLN A 115 -8.60 -10.64 -12.29
C GLN A 115 -7.34 -10.09 -11.60
N ALA A 116 -6.32 -9.70 -12.37
CA ALA A 116 -5.11 -9.08 -11.85
C ALA A 116 -5.39 -7.72 -11.18
N TRP A 117 -6.29 -6.91 -11.76
CA TRP A 117 -6.68 -5.61 -11.21
C TRP A 117 -7.45 -5.76 -9.89
N ASN A 118 -8.39 -6.70 -9.83
CA ASN A 118 -9.13 -6.99 -8.61
C ASN A 118 -8.20 -7.51 -7.51
N ALA A 119 -7.23 -8.36 -7.86
CA ALA A 119 -6.19 -8.80 -6.92
C ALA A 119 -5.26 -7.67 -6.47
N TYR A 120 -4.98 -6.68 -7.33
CA TYR A 120 -4.20 -5.50 -6.97
C TYR A 120 -4.95 -4.58 -6.01
N LYS A 121 -6.23 -4.29 -6.28
CA LYS A 121 -7.07 -3.49 -5.38
C LYS A 121 -7.35 -4.19 -4.04
N ALA A 122 -7.35 -5.52 -4.02
CA ALA A 122 -7.51 -6.32 -2.81
C ALA A 122 -6.22 -6.45 -1.99
N ARG A 123 -5.10 -5.84 -2.40
CA ARG A 123 -3.86 -5.90 -1.61
C ARG A 123 -4.06 -5.14 -0.29
N PRO A 124 -4.02 -5.81 0.87
CA PRO A 124 -4.05 -5.11 2.14
C PRO A 124 -2.78 -4.25 2.23
N VAL A 125 -2.93 -3.00 2.66
CA VAL A 125 -1.79 -2.15 3.01
C VAL A 125 -1.12 -2.78 4.22
N VAL A 126 -0.10 -3.59 3.99
CA VAL A 126 0.69 -4.17 5.07
C VAL A 126 1.50 -3.04 5.72
N PRO A 127 1.25 -2.70 6.99
CA PRO A 127 2.09 -1.74 7.67
C PRO A 127 3.49 -2.33 7.74
N ARG A 128 4.50 -1.60 7.22
CA ARG A 128 5.89 -1.99 7.43
C ARG A 128 6.14 -2.03 8.94
N MET A 129 6.39 -3.22 9.49
CA MET A 129 6.81 -3.36 10.89
C MET A 129 8.03 -2.47 11.11
N ARG A 130 7.85 -1.44 11.94
CA ARG A 130 8.95 -0.62 12.42
C ARG A 130 9.76 -1.47 13.38
N LYS A 131 11.08 -1.27 13.41
CA LYS A 131 11.96 -1.92 14.38
C LYS A 131 11.44 -1.61 15.78
N PHE A 132 11.14 -2.66 16.55
CA PHE A 132 10.81 -2.53 17.96
C PHE A 132 12.08 -2.07 18.69
N TYR A 133 11.92 -1.15 19.64
CA TYR A 133 13.03 -0.75 20.49
C TYR A 133 13.19 -1.82 21.55
N GLU A 134 14.38 -2.41 21.63
CA GLU A 134 14.72 -3.38 22.67
C GLU A 134 14.92 -2.63 23.99
N GLY A 135 14.15 -3.00 25.02
CA GLY A 135 14.20 -2.39 26.36
C GLY A 135 12.83 -2.03 26.94
N GLY A 136 12.83 -1.64 28.22
CA GLY A 136 11.64 -1.13 28.92
C GLY A 136 11.54 0.40 28.87
N PHE A 137 10.47 0.94 29.46
CA PHE A 137 10.34 2.38 29.66
C PHE A 137 11.41 2.90 30.63
N GLN A 138 11.88 4.12 30.41
CA GLN A 138 12.75 4.78 31.36
C GLN A 138 11.96 5.11 32.66
N PRO A 139 12.62 5.09 33.83
CA PRO A 139 11.99 5.47 35.09
C PRO A 139 11.51 6.93 35.05
N THR A 140 12.28 7.80 34.41
CA THR A 140 11.94 9.19 34.14
C THR A 140 11.66 9.40 32.65
N MET A 141 10.47 9.89 32.30
CA MET A 141 10.06 10.08 30.91
C MET A 141 10.87 11.18 30.23
N THR A 142 11.63 10.81 29.20
CA THR A 142 12.41 11.76 28.40
C THR A 142 11.59 12.29 27.22
N ARG A 143 11.94 13.48 26.70
CA ARG A 143 11.30 14.02 25.48
C ARG A 143 11.44 13.08 24.28
N ARG A 144 12.58 12.41 24.17
CA ARG A 144 12.86 11.45 23.09
C ARG A 144 11.96 10.22 23.19
N GLU A 145 11.84 9.64 24.38
CA GLU A 145 10.94 8.50 24.62
C GLU A 145 9.47 8.87 24.39
N ALA A 146 9.04 10.03 24.87
CA ALA A 146 7.69 10.54 24.63
C ALA A 146 7.36 10.66 23.13
N ALA A 147 8.32 11.15 22.34
CA ALA A 147 8.20 11.25 20.89
C ALA A 147 8.08 9.85 20.24
N LEU A 148 8.83 8.87 20.73
CA LEU A 148 8.76 7.48 20.26
C LEU A 148 7.41 6.82 20.57
N ILE A 149 6.87 7.02 21.78
CA ILE A 149 5.58 6.45 22.21
C ILE A 149 4.42 6.99 21.36
N LEU A 150 4.38 8.30 21.13
CA LEU A 150 3.34 8.92 20.31
C LEU A 150 3.60 8.81 18.80
N GLY A 151 4.80 8.37 18.39
CA GLY A 151 5.20 8.28 16.99
C GLY A 151 5.32 9.64 16.29
N VAL A 152 5.63 10.70 17.06
CA VAL A 152 5.80 12.08 16.56
C VAL A 152 7.27 12.49 16.64
N ARG A 153 7.62 13.60 15.99
CA ARG A 153 8.97 14.20 16.12
C ARG A 153 9.05 14.97 17.44
N GLU A 154 10.22 15.03 18.06
CA GLU A 154 10.46 15.82 19.28
C GLU A 154 10.08 17.30 19.11
N THR A 155 10.21 17.83 17.90
CA THR A 155 9.86 19.21 17.53
C THR A 155 8.47 19.34 16.89
N ALA A 156 7.59 18.35 17.08
CA ALA A 156 6.25 18.38 16.48
C ALA A 156 5.36 19.46 17.09
N ASN A 157 4.46 20.02 16.29
CA ASN A 157 3.45 20.97 16.76
C ASN A 157 2.51 20.28 17.78
N ALA A 158 2.10 21.01 18.83
CA ALA A 158 1.17 20.59 19.86
C ALA A 158 -0.15 20.02 19.30
N GLU A 159 -0.62 20.49 18.14
CA GLU A 159 -1.79 19.92 17.46
C GLU A 159 -1.57 18.47 17.04
N LYS A 160 -0.42 18.17 16.41
CA LYS A 160 -0.04 16.81 16.02
C LYS A 160 0.13 15.90 17.23
N VAL A 161 0.66 16.44 18.32
CA VAL A 161 0.80 15.70 19.59
C VAL A 161 -0.57 15.30 20.14
N LYS A 162 -1.55 16.22 20.15
CA LYS A 162 -2.92 15.92 20.62
C LYS A 162 -3.62 14.87 19.75
N GLU A 163 -3.48 14.99 18.43
CA GLU A 163 -4.06 14.00 17.51
C GLU A 163 -3.44 12.62 17.68
N ALA A 164 -2.11 12.54 17.74
CA ALA A 164 -1.40 11.28 17.96
C ALA A 164 -1.77 10.66 19.30
N HIS A 165 -1.84 11.48 20.36
CA HIS A 165 -2.28 11.05 21.68
C HIS A 165 -3.68 10.45 21.65
N LYS A 166 -4.66 11.09 21.00
CA LYS A 166 -6.02 10.55 20.87
C LYS A 166 -6.02 9.20 20.15
N ARG A 167 -5.26 9.07 19.05
CA ARG A 167 -5.16 7.81 18.29
C ARG A 167 -4.57 6.67 19.11
N VAL A 168 -3.46 6.93 19.81
CA VAL A 168 -2.77 5.90 20.61
C VAL A 168 -3.56 5.56 21.88
N MET A 169 -4.22 6.53 22.51
CA MET A 169 -5.06 6.30 23.68
C MET A 169 -6.29 5.44 23.36
N VAL A 170 -6.97 5.68 22.23
CA VAL A 170 -8.13 4.85 21.82
C VAL A 170 -7.72 3.40 21.60
N ALA A 171 -6.54 3.15 21.02
CA ALA A 171 -6.03 1.81 20.82
C ALA A 171 -5.61 1.09 22.12
N ASN A 172 -5.23 1.84 23.15
CA ASN A 172 -4.71 1.31 24.42
C ASN A 172 -5.59 1.63 25.63
N HIS A 173 -6.86 1.98 25.40
CA HIS A 173 -7.76 2.41 26.47
C HIS A 173 -7.96 1.27 27.49
N PRO A 174 -7.87 1.52 28.81
CA PRO A 174 -8.01 0.46 29.81
C PRO A 174 -9.34 -0.29 29.70
N ASP A 175 -10.43 0.44 29.43
CA ASP A 175 -11.76 -0.17 29.26
C ASP A 175 -11.90 -1.02 27.99
N ALA A 176 -11.00 -0.85 27.02
CA ALA A 176 -10.95 -1.65 25.79
C ALA A 176 -9.98 -2.85 25.91
N GLY A 177 -9.52 -3.17 27.13
CA GLY A 177 -8.53 -4.22 27.39
C GLY A 177 -7.08 -3.75 27.27
N GLY A 178 -6.84 -2.43 27.24
CA GLY A 178 -5.50 -1.85 27.30
C GLY A 178 -4.89 -1.88 28.71
N SER A 179 -3.58 -1.70 28.80
CA SER A 179 -2.89 -1.62 30.10
C SER A 179 -3.01 -0.23 30.71
N HIS A 180 -3.41 -0.16 31.98
CA HIS A 180 -3.39 1.07 32.77
C HIS A 180 -2.00 1.73 32.78
N TYR A 181 -0.95 0.92 32.86
CA TYR A 181 0.43 1.41 32.85
C TYR A 181 0.79 2.11 31.52
N LEU A 182 0.36 1.53 30.39
CA LEU A 182 0.56 2.14 29.07
C LEU A 182 -0.22 3.45 28.93
N ALA A 183 -1.48 3.47 29.39
CA ALA A 183 -2.28 4.69 29.37
C ALA A 183 -1.63 5.83 30.18
N SER A 184 -1.10 5.51 31.38
CA SER A 184 -0.32 6.47 32.19
C SER A 184 0.91 6.99 31.45
N LYS A 185 1.70 6.11 30.82
CA LYS A 185 2.89 6.52 30.02
C LYS A 185 2.52 7.37 28.80
N ILE A 186 1.40 7.09 28.15
CA ILE A 186 0.89 7.89 27.02
C ILE A 186 0.47 9.30 27.49
N ASN A 187 -0.10 9.41 28.70
CA ASN A 187 -0.43 10.70 29.31
C ASN A 187 0.83 11.49 29.68
N GLU A 188 1.80 10.85 30.34
CA GLU A 188 3.10 11.45 30.66
C GLU A 188 3.79 11.98 29.39
N ALA A 189 3.82 11.19 28.32
CA ALA A 189 4.43 11.58 27.05
C ALA A 189 3.82 12.86 26.45
N LYS A 190 2.49 12.99 26.49
CA LYS A 190 1.78 14.18 26.02
C LYS A 190 2.16 15.42 26.84
N ASP A 191 2.25 15.29 28.15
CA ASP A 191 2.53 16.40 29.05
C ASP A 191 3.96 16.93 28.86
N ILE A 192 4.93 16.01 28.67
CA ILE A 192 6.33 16.34 28.37
C ILE A 192 6.48 17.09 27.03
N LEU A 193 5.79 16.65 25.99
CA LEU A 193 5.86 17.27 24.65
C LEU A 193 5.08 18.59 24.55
N THR A 194 4.01 18.74 25.34
CA THR A 194 3.23 19.99 25.39
C THR A 194 3.85 21.01 26.34
N GLY A 195 4.91 20.64 27.08
CA GLY A 195 5.55 21.51 28.07
C GLY A 195 4.67 21.80 29.30
N LYS A 196 3.60 21.01 29.49
CA LYS A 196 2.80 21.00 30.72
C LYS A 196 3.49 20.09 31.72
N THR A 197 4.75 20.38 32.03
CA THR A 197 5.47 19.66 33.07
C THR A 197 4.80 20.00 34.39
N LYS A 198 3.91 19.11 34.86
CA LYS A 198 3.53 19.07 36.27
C LYS A 198 4.80 18.66 37.00
N GLY A 199 5.55 19.64 37.50
CA GLY A 199 6.86 19.46 38.12
C GLY A 199 6.75 18.66 39.41
N GLY A 200 6.64 17.34 39.29
CA GLY A 200 6.66 16.39 40.38
C GLY A 200 7.09 15.06 39.80
N GLY A 201 8.27 14.59 40.20
CA GLY A 201 8.79 13.29 39.80
C GLY A 201 7.74 12.22 40.02
N SER A 202 7.50 11.40 39.00
CA SER A 202 6.68 10.21 39.11
C SER A 202 7.28 9.30 40.17
N ALA A 203 6.61 9.20 41.32
CA ALA A 203 6.91 8.25 42.39
C ALA A 203 6.35 6.88 42.00
N PHE A 204 7.05 6.22 41.09
CA PHE A 204 6.97 4.78 40.87
C PHE A 204 8.39 4.23 40.86
#